data_AF-A0A3P3W2T8-F1
#
_entry.id   AF-A0A3P3W2T8-F1
#
_cell.length_a   1.000
_cell.length_b   1.000
_cell.length_c   1.000
_cell.angle_alpha   90.00
_cell.angle_beta   90.00
_cell.angle_gamma   90.00
#
_symmetry.space_group_name_H-M   'P 1'
#
loop_
_entity.id
_entity.type
_entity.pdbx_description
1 polymer ?
#
loop_
_entity_poly.entity_id
_entity_poly.type
_entity_poly.pdbx_seq_one_letter_code
_entity_poly.pdbx_strand_id
1 'polypeptide(L)' 'MSKIKRLRVFAGPNGSGKSTLFETISSKFYVGNLMNSDLIGREISERGFIDLDRYGLKVTP' A
#
# COMPACT_ATOMS: atom_id res chain seq x y z
N MET A 1 8.23 -25.94 -3.40
CA MET A 1 8.71 -24.82 -2.54
C MET A 1 7.66 -23.73 -2.57
N SER A 2 7.16 -23.25 -1.43
CA SER A 2 6.29 -22.07 -1.42
C SER A 2 7.11 -20.84 -1.82
N LYS A 3 6.54 -20.00 -2.69
CA LYS A 3 7.19 -18.79 -3.18
C LYS A 3 7.39 -17.83 -1.99
N ILE A 4 8.63 -17.48 -1.67
CA ILE A 4 8.93 -16.50 -0.60
C ILE A 4 8.26 -15.16 -0.96
N LYS A 5 7.36 -14.68 -0.10
CA LYS A 5 6.75 -13.36 -0.24
C LYS A 5 7.81 -12.29 0.04
N ARG A 6 7.97 -11.32 -0.87
CA ARG A 6 8.94 -10.22 -0.72
C ARG A 6 8.22 -8.93 -0.34
N LEU A 7 8.67 -8.29 0.73
CA LEU A 7 8.27 -6.93 1.07
C LEU A 7 9.05 -5.93 0.19
N ARG A 8 8.37 -4.91 -0.33
CA ARG A 8 8.97 -3.80 -1.08
C ARG A 8 8.73 -2.51 -0.32
N VAL A 9 9.77 -1.72 -0.12
CA VAL A 9 9.71 -0.47 0.64
C VAL A 9 10.23 0.66 -0.25
N PHE A 10 9.43 1.71 -0.41
CA PHE A 10 9.84 2.96 -1.04
C PHE A 10 10.19 3.97 0.06
N ALA A 11 11.49 4.25 0.25
CA ALA A 11 11.99 5.11 1.33
C ALA A 11 12.78 6.31 0.76
N GLY A 12 12.91 7.37 1.56
CA GLY A 12 13.59 8.63 1.19
C GLY A 12 12.89 9.89 1.74
N PRO A 13 13.52 11.08 1.67
CA PRO A 13 12.97 12.33 2.19
C PRO A 13 11.67 12.77 1.48
N ASN A 14 10.91 13.68 2.10
CA ASN A 14 9.76 14.31 1.44
C ASN A 14 10.22 15.07 0.19
N GLY A 15 9.44 14.98 -0.89
CA GLY A 15 9.79 15.56 -2.19
C GLY A 15 10.78 14.73 -3.04
N SER A 16 11.31 13.60 -2.55
CA SER A 16 12.27 12.77 -3.31
C SER A 16 11.65 11.92 -4.44
N GLY A 17 10.37 12.12 -4.79
CA GLY A 17 9.70 11.42 -5.89
C GLY A 17 9.22 9.99 -5.60
N LYS A 18 9.18 9.54 -4.34
CA LYS A 18 8.78 8.16 -3.97
C LYS A 18 7.40 7.77 -4.52
N SER A 19 6.40 8.65 -4.34
CA SER A 19 5.04 8.40 -4.82
C SER A 19 4.98 8.36 -6.34
N THR A 20 5.68 9.28 -7.02
CA THR A 20 5.80 9.30 -8.48
C THR A 20 6.44 8.02 -9.03
N LEU A 21 7.50 7.53 -8.37
CA LEU A 21 8.14 6.27 -8.74
C LEU A 21 7.19 5.08 -8.53
N PHE A 22 6.45 5.06 -7.41
CA PHE A 22 5.45 4.04 -7.15
C PHE A 22 4.34 4.02 -8.23
N GLU A 23 3.79 5.18 -8.60
CA GLU A 23 2.78 5.32 -9.66
C GLU A 23 3.30 4.85 -11.02
N THR A 24 4.54 5.20 -11.34
CA THR A 24 5.19 4.80 -12.59
C THR A 24 5.40 3.28 -12.67
N ILE A 25 5.73 2.63 -11.55
CA ILE A 25 5.93 1.18 -11.49
C ILE A 25 4.58 0.45 -11.47
N SER A 26 3.63 0.91 -10.66
CA SER A 26 2.31 0.28 -10.50
C SER A 26 1.45 0.34 -11.76
N SER A 27 1.63 1.36 -12.60
CA SER A 27 0.98 1.43 -13.91
C SER A 27 1.50 0.41 -14.93
N LYS A 28 2.69 -0.17 -14.70
CA LYS A 28 3.35 -1.12 -15.60
C LYS A 28 3.43 -2.54 -15.05
N PHE A 29 3.41 -2.70 -13.73
CA PHE A 29 3.65 -3.97 -13.06
C PHE A 29 2.71 -4.15 -11.87
N TYR A 30 2.33 -5.39 -11.60
CA TYR A 30 1.62 -5.74 -10.37
C TYR A 30 2.56 -5.59 -9.16
N VAL A 31 2.31 -4.55 -8.36
CA VAL A 31 3.10 -4.22 -7.17
C VAL A 31 2.55 -4.81 -5.88
N GLY A 32 1.32 -5.35 -5.89
CA GLY A 32 0.59 -5.79 -4.71
C GLY A 32 -0.11 -4.62 -4.01
N ASN A 33 -0.46 -4.81 -2.74
CA ASN A 33 -1.15 -3.79 -1.97
C ASN A 33 -0.17 -2.69 -1.53
N LEU A 34 -0.53 -1.43 -1.81
CA LEU A 34 0.18 -0.27 -1.27
C LEU A 34 -0.19 -0.08 0.20
N MET A 35 0.81 -0.07 1.07
CA MET A 35 0.65 0.30 2.48
C MET A 35 1.34 1.64 2.73
N ASN A 36 0.56 2.66 3.08
CA ASN A 36 1.05 3.97 3.47
C ASN A 36 0.20 4.50 4.63
N SER A 37 0.85 4.92 5.72
CA SER A 37 0.18 5.37 6.95
C SER A 37 -0.69 6.60 6.74
N ASP A 38 -0.21 7.55 5.94
CA ASP A 38 -0.90 8.83 5.73
C ASP A 38 -2.17 8.61 4.90
N LEU A 39 -2.10 7.74 3.89
CA LEU A 39 -3.26 7.34 3.09
C LEU A 39 -4.29 6.57 3.92
N ILE A 40 -3.84 5.63 4.75
CA ILE A 40 -4.71 4.87 5.66
C ILE A 40 -5.39 5.80 6.67
N GLY A 41 -4.63 6.69 7.30
CA GLY A 41 -5.16 7.66 8.26
C GLY A 41 -6.17 8.61 7.62
N ARG A 42 -5.88 9.07 6.40
CA ARG A 42 -6.80 9.89 5.61
C ARG A 42 -8.09 9.13 5.29
N GLU A 43 -8.00 7.88 4.85
CA GLU A 43 -9.18 7.07 4.53
C GLU A 43 -10.08 6.85 5.75
N ILE A 44 -9.49 6.52 6.91
CA ILE A 44 -10.23 6.38 8.17
C ILE A 44 -10.88 7.69 8.58
N SER A 45 -10.17 8.82 8.45
CA SER A 45 -10.69 10.15 8.78
C SER A 45 -11.87 10.55 7.88
N GLU A 46 -11.76 10.27 6.57
CA GLU A 46 -12.79 10.65 5.59
C GLU A 46 -14.00 9.72 5.59
N ARG A 47 -13.81 8.42 5.87
CA ARG A 47 -14.87 7.40 5.73
C ARG A 47 -15.37 6.82 7.05
N GLY A 48 -14.61 7.00 8.13
CA GLY A 48 -14.85 6.36 9.43
C GLY A 48 -14.45 4.89 9.49
N PHE A 49 -13.97 4.30 8.40
CA PHE A 49 -13.54 2.90 8.34
C PHE A 49 -12.47 2.68 7.27
N ILE A 50 -11.81 1.52 7.33
CA ILE A 50 -10.95 1.00 6.27
C ILE A 50 -11.50 -0.34 5.78
N ASP A 51 -11.50 -0.53 4.47
CA ASP A 51 -11.95 -1.75 3.82
C ASP A 51 -10.80 -2.76 3.74
N LEU A 52 -10.84 -3.78 4.61
CA LEU A 52 -9.80 -4.81 4.74
C LEU A 52 -9.76 -5.80 3.57
N ASP A 53 -10.87 -5.96 2.84
CA ASP A 53 -10.94 -6.88 1.70
C ASP A 53 -10.00 -6.40 0.56
N ARG A 54 -9.77 -5.09 0.45
CA ARG A 54 -8.78 -4.51 -0.48
C ARG A 54 -7.35 -4.99 -0.23
N TYR A 55 -7.07 -5.41 1.00
CA TYR A 55 -5.77 -5.95 1.40
C TYR A 55 -5.74 -7.48 1.38
N GLY A 56 -6.83 -8.14 0.98
CA GLY A 56 -7.00 -9.59 1.07
C GLY A 56 -7.03 -10.08 2.52
N LEU A 57 -7.45 -9.21 3.46
CA LEU A 57 -7.53 -9.52 4.88
C LEU A 57 -9.00 -9.75 5.27
N LYS A 58 -9.24 -10.83 6.02
CA LYS A 58 -10.55 -11.12 6.59
C LYS A 58 -10.53 -10.83 8.08
N VAL A 59 -11.58 -10.19 8.58
CA VAL A 59 -11.80 -10.08 10.02
C VAL A 59 -12.11 -11.47 10.57
N THR A 60 -11.34 -11.89 11.56
CA THR A 60 -11.62 -13.09 12.35
C THR A 60 -12.21 -12.67 13.70
N PRO A 61 -13.13 -13.46 14.30
CA PRO A 61 -13.63 -13.24 15.66
C PRO A 61 -12.52 -13.22 16.71
#